data_AF-A0A7J6J912-F1
#
_entry.id   AF-A0A7J6J912-F1
#
_cell.length_a   1.000
_cell.length_b   1.000
_cell.length_c   1.000
_cell.angle_alpha   90.00
_cell.angle_beta   90.00
_cell.angle_gamma   90.00
#
_symmetry.space_group_name_H-M   'P 1'
#
loop_
_entity.id
_entity.type
_entity.pdbx_description
1 polymer ?
#
loop_
_entity_poly.entity_id
_entity_poly.type
_entity_poly.pdbx_seq_one_letter_code
_entity_poly.pdbx_strand_id
1 'polypeptide(L)'
;MRFSTVASGLALLSGAIAHPGHDLTEEIAERRAFLGNVKRASLAHCADKLKARGVTARNVARRSAQVEKARQKRSLKKRDAATVLAESHNQTALGYTLETDAATLFSGNNSCVLTPEVTQGPYYVSGESVRRNIIEEQEGVDIVLDYQVIDVDTCEPVPNVYLEMWHCNSTGVYSGIVASGNGDSSDETNIDKTWLRGIQPTDEDGVAQFESIFPGHYTSRATHIHLMVHHNATLYSNGTLGNEITASHVGQTFFDQDLISAVEAFAPYNTNTQELTTNADDSILSEETATDGVDPMMEYTLLGDSVTDGLFAWMAFGINTTLSQTVTPAAFRYESGGVENSNSGGGGAGGSPPNGTAPPS
;
A
#
# COMPACT_ATOMS: atom_id res chain seq x y z
N MET A 1 10.80 -11.27 -58.64
CA MET A 1 10.98 -11.80 -57.27
C MET A 1 11.20 -10.60 -56.36
N ARG A 2 10.20 -10.23 -55.55
CA ARG A 2 10.28 -9.13 -54.59
C ARG A 2 10.68 -9.74 -53.25
N PHE A 3 11.85 -9.37 -52.71
CA PHE A 3 12.23 -9.73 -51.35
C PHE A 3 11.68 -8.66 -50.41
N SER A 4 10.70 -9.04 -49.60
CA SER A 4 10.22 -8.25 -48.47
C SER A 4 11.14 -8.51 -47.28
N THR A 5 11.85 -7.50 -46.83
CA THR A 5 12.66 -7.53 -45.61
C THR A 5 11.72 -7.35 -44.42
N VAL A 6 11.48 -8.42 -43.66
CA VAL A 6 10.81 -8.36 -42.36
C VAL A 6 11.83 -7.84 -41.36
N ALA A 7 11.64 -6.61 -40.90
CA ALA A 7 12.36 -6.08 -39.75
C ALA A 7 11.72 -6.66 -38.49
N SER A 8 12.33 -7.72 -37.95
CA SER A 8 12.02 -8.23 -36.61
C SER A 8 12.52 -7.21 -35.59
N GLY A 9 11.61 -6.45 -35.00
CA GLY A 9 11.90 -5.66 -33.81
C GLY A 9 12.20 -6.59 -32.64
N LEU A 10 13.46 -6.69 -32.24
CA LEU A 10 13.81 -7.21 -30.92
C LEU A 10 13.33 -6.18 -29.90
N ALA A 11 12.26 -6.49 -29.18
CA ALA A 11 11.98 -5.85 -27.90
C ALA A 11 13.09 -6.28 -26.94
N LEU A 12 14.01 -5.35 -26.65
CA LEU A 12 14.95 -5.47 -25.55
C LEU A 12 14.15 -5.39 -24.26
N LEU A 13 13.80 -6.56 -23.70
CA LEU A 13 13.42 -6.70 -22.30
C LEU A 13 14.65 -6.35 -21.47
N SER A 14 14.74 -5.07 -21.13
CA SER A 14 15.65 -4.59 -20.11
C SER A 14 15.12 -5.15 -18.79
N GLY A 15 15.75 -6.20 -18.26
CA GLY A 15 15.49 -6.66 -16.91
C GLY A 15 15.94 -5.57 -15.95
N ALA A 16 15.03 -4.67 -15.61
CA ALA A 16 15.23 -3.70 -14.54
C ALA A 16 15.19 -4.49 -13.23
N ILE A 17 16.36 -4.67 -12.62
CA ILE A 17 16.47 -5.24 -11.28
C ILE A 17 15.97 -4.16 -10.32
N ALA A 18 14.73 -4.32 -9.86
CA ALA A 18 14.07 -3.37 -8.99
C ALA A 18 14.81 -3.16 -7.66
N HIS A 19 15.37 -4.26 -7.13
CA HIS A 19 16.32 -4.31 -6.03
C HIS A 19 17.28 -5.50 -6.21
N PRO A 20 18.56 -5.42 -5.82
CA PRO A 20 19.47 -6.56 -5.94
C PRO A 20 18.95 -7.73 -5.08
N GLY A 21 18.45 -8.79 -5.74
CA GLY A 21 17.96 -10.00 -5.10
C GLY A 21 16.45 -10.25 -5.18
N HIS A 22 15.63 -9.33 -5.68
CA HIS A 22 14.19 -9.54 -5.92
C HIS A 22 13.89 -9.59 -7.43
N ASP A 23 13.30 -10.69 -7.91
CA ASP A 23 12.93 -10.85 -9.32
C ASP A 23 11.50 -10.35 -9.56
N LEU A 24 11.40 -9.13 -10.10
CA LEU A 24 10.12 -8.52 -10.49
C LEU A 24 9.37 -9.37 -11.55
N THR A 25 10.07 -10.24 -12.29
CA THR A 25 9.48 -11.12 -13.29
C THR A 25 8.56 -12.17 -12.67
N GLU A 26 8.97 -12.74 -11.54
CA GLU A 26 8.15 -13.71 -10.77
C GLU A 26 6.90 -13.02 -10.24
N GLU A 27 7.10 -11.84 -9.63
CA GLU A 27 6.06 -10.94 -9.13
C GLU A 27 5.00 -10.62 -10.21
N ILE A 28 5.43 -10.22 -11.41
CA ILE A 28 4.53 -9.94 -12.53
C ILE A 28 3.82 -11.21 -13.02
N ALA A 29 4.51 -12.36 -13.05
CA ALA A 29 3.94 -13.61 -13.52
C ALA A 29 2.84 -14.14 -12.58
N GLU A 30 3.09 -14.09 -11.28
CA GLU A 30 2.13 -14.46 -10.25
C GLU A 30 0.89 -13.57 -10.28
N ARG A 31 1.12 -12.25 -10.39
CA ARG A 31 0.07 -11.24 -10.53
C ARG A 31 -0.80 -11.48 -11.77
N ARG A 32 -0.19 -11.74 -12.93
CA ARG A 32 -0.91 -12.07 -14.17
C ARG A 32 -1.70 -13.37 -14.03
N ALA A 33 -1.12 -14.39 -13.41
CA ALA A 33 -1.79 -15.66 -13.18
C ALA A 33 -3.02 -15.49 -12.29
N PHE A 34 -2.93 -14.66 -11.26
CA PHE A 34 -4.06 -14.33 -10.40
C PHE A 34 -5.15 -13.56 -11.15
N LEU A 35 -4.78 -12.46 -11.82
CA LEU A 35 -5.70 -11.62 -12.61
C LEU A 35 -6.42 -12.39 -13.72
N GLY A 36 -5.75 -13.37 -14.34
CA GLY A 36 -6.36 -14.27 -15.32
C GLY A 36 -7.41 -15.23 -14.73
N ASN A 37 -7.45 -15.42 -13.41
CA ASN A 37 -8.29 -16.41 -12.73
C ASN A 37 -9.34 -15.80 -11.78
N VAL A 38 -9.37 -14.47 -11.58
CA VAL A 38 -10.39 -13.84 -10.74
C VAL A 38 -11.78 -13.89 -11.36
N LYS A 39 -12.77 -14.24 -10.54
CA LYS A 39 -14.19 -14.14 -10.95
C LYS A 39 -14.69 -12.70 -10.99
N ARG A 40 -14.09 -11.82 -10.17
CA ARG A 40 -14.45 -10.41 -9.99
C ARG A 40 -13.17 -9.62 -9.85
N ALA A 41 -12.92 -8.69 -10.77
CA ALA A 41 -11.78 -7.78 -10.73
C ALA A 41 -12.12 -6.43 -10.06
N SER A 42 -13.40 -6.17 -9.82
CA SER A 42 -13.89 -4.95 -9.15
C SER A 42 -15.09 -5.25 -8.25
N LEU A 43 -15.49 -4.27 -7.44
CA LEU A 43 -16.71 -4.32 -6.64
C LEU A 43 -17.91 -3.65 -7.34
N ALA A 44 -17.85 -3.41 -8.66
CA ALA A 44 -18.93 -2.73 -9.37
C ALA A 44 -20.28 -3.45 -9.22
N HIS A 45 -20.28 -4.79 -9.17
CA HIS A 45 -21.49 -5.60 -8.93
C HIS A 45 -22.04 -5.50 -7.49
N CYS A 46 -21.26 -4.96 -6.56
CA CYS A 46 -21.65 -4.76 -5.17
C CYS A 46 -22.29 -3.40 -4.91
N ALA A 47 -22.16 -2.43 -5.83
CA ALA A 47 -22.58 -1.05 -5.62
C ALA A 47 -24.03 -0.90 -5.12
N ASP A 48 -24.99 -1.54 -5.82
CA ASP A 48 -26.41 -1.46 -5.45
C ASP A 48 -26.70 -2.09 -4.08
N LYS A 49 -26.04 -3.19 -3.74
CA LYS A 49 -26.20 -3.85 -2.44
C LYS A 49 -25.62 -3.01 -1.31
N LEU A 50 -24.42 -2.47 -1.49
CA LEU A 50 -23.75 -1.61 -0.50
C LEU A 50 -24.59 -0.36 -0.23
N LYS A 51 -25.14 0.25 -1.30
CA LYS A 51 -26.06 1.38 -1.19
C LYS A 51 -27.34 1.00 -0.46
N ALA A 52 -28.00 -0.10 -0.85
CA ALA A 52 -29.24 -0.56 -0.22
C ALA A 52 -29.06 -0.90 1.27
N ARG A 53 -27.89 -1.42 1.67
CA ARG A 53 -27.50 -1.72 3.06
C ARG A 53 -27.04 -0.49 3.86
N GLY A 54 -27.03 0.69 3.25
CA GLY A 54 -26.61 1.94 3.87
C GLY A 54 -25.10 2.06 4.12
N VAL A 55 -24.26 1.15 3.59
CA VAL A 55 -22.80 1.18 3.76
C VAL A 55 -22.23 2.48 3.20
N THR A 56 -22.67 2.88 2.01
CA THR A 56 -22.26 4.14 1.38
C THR A 56 -22.58 5.34 2.29
N ALA A 57 -23.77 5.39 2.87
CA ALA A 57 -24.16 6.49 3.77
C ALA A 57 -23.31 6.53 5.06
N ARG A 58 -22.94 5.36 5.60
CA ARG A 58 -22.06 5.27 6.78
C ARG A 58 -20.61 5.65 6.45
N ASN A 59 -20.09 5.25 5.29
CA ASN A 59 -18.78 5.69 4.80
C ASN A 59 -18.71 7.21 4.70
N VAL A 60 -19.74 7.79 4.10
CA VAL A 60 -19.93 9.23 3.94
C VAL A 60 -19.86 9.96 5.28
N ALA A 61 -20.65 9.52 6.26
CA ALA A 61 -20.67 10.11 7.59
C ALA A 61 -19.32 9.95 8.31
N ARG A 62 -18.74 8.74 8.27
CA ARG A 62 -17.47 8.41 8.93
C ARG A 62 -16.33 9.25 8.38
N ARG A 63 -16.12 9.25 7.06
CA ARG A 63 -15.00 9.93 6.42
C ARG A 63 -15.10 11.44 6.62
N SER A 64 -16.31 12.02 6.56
CA SER A 64 -16.52 13.43 6.91
C SER A 64 -16.10 13.75 8.33
N ALA A 65 -16.52 12.93 9.30
CA ALA A 65 -16.12 13.12 10.69
C ALA A 65 -14.60 12.99 10.88
N GLN A 66 -13.94 12.10 10.15
CA GLN A 66 -12.48 11.93 10.19
C GLN A 66 -11.74 13.14 9.63
N VAL A 67 -12.17 13.63 8.46
CA VAL A 67 -11.58 14.82 7.85
C VAL A 67 -11.74 16.04 8.78
N GLU A 68 -12.93 16.27 9.32
CA GLU A 68 -13.17 17.38 10.26
C GLU A 68 -12.33 17.24 11.53
N LYS A 69 -12.22 16.03 12.09
CA LYS A 69 -11.35 15.75 13.22
C LYS A 69 -9.87 16.01 12.90
N ALA A 70 -9.41 15.58 11.72
CA ALA A 70 -8.03 15.73 11.26
C ALA A 70 -7.67 17.22 11.03
N ARG A 71 -8.62 18.01 10.52
CA ARG A 71 -8.49 19.47 10.37
C ARG A 71 -8.46 20.19 11.70
N GLN A 72 -9.35 19.83 12.62
CA GLN A 72 -9.39 20.39 13.97
C GLN A 72 -8.08 20.11 14.74
N LYS A 73 -7.55 18.88 14.65
CA LYS A 73 -6.25 18.49 15.23
C LYS A 73 -5.11 19.40 14.73
N ARG A 74 -5.23 19.92 13.51
CA ARG A 74 -4.22 20.75 12.83
C ARG A 74 -4.53 22.24 12.81
N SER A 75 -5.60 22.68 13.49
CA SER A 75 -6.07 24.08 13.48
C SER A 75 -6.34 24.64 12.06
N LEU A 76 -6.66 23.76 11.11
CA LEU A 76 -6.93 24.13 9.72
C LEU A 76 -8.38 24.61 9.57
N LYS A 77 -8.59 25.66 8.76
CA LYS A 77 -9.92 26.21 8.48
C LYS A 77 -10.50 25.68 7.17
N LYS A 78 -11.84 25.76 7.10
CA LYS A 78 -12.69 25.44 5.96
C LYS A 78 -12.45 26.41 4.79
N ARG A 79 -11.98 25.91 3.64
CA ARG A 79 -11.79 26.61 2.35
C ARG A 79 -13.11 27.13 1.80
N ASP A 80 -13.06 28.31 1.18
CA ASP A 80 -14.14 28.96 0.44
C ASP A 80 -14.18 28.50 -1.03
N ALA A 81 -15.38 28.47 -1.61
CA ALA A 81 -15.84 27.48 -2.57
C ALA A 81 -15.89 27.90 -4.04
N ALA A 82 -14.80 28.44 -4.58
CA ALA A 82 -14.77 28.85 -5.98
C ALA A 82 -13.70 28.13 -6.82
N THR A 83 -14.19 27.24 -7.69
CA THR A 83 -13.79 27.00 -9.10
C THR A 83 -13.03 25.71 -9.52
N VAL A 84 -13.64 25.06 -10.53
CA VAL A 84 -13.10 24.32 -11.72
C VAL A 84 -12.76 22.83 -11.63
N LEU A 85 -13.44 22.08 -12.53
CA LEU A 85 -13.34 20.70 -13.03
C LEU A 85 -12.19 20.45 -14.04
N ALA A 86 -11.54 19.29 -13.94
CA ALA A 86 -11.34 18.27 -15.00
C ALA A 86 -10.69 17.02 -14.37
N GLU A 87 -10.98 15.84 -14.93
CA GLU A 87 -10.78 14.50 -14.36
C GLU A 87 -9.38 14.24 -13.75
N SER A 88 -9.36 13.91 -12.46
CA SER A 88 -8.23 13.50 -11.60
C SER A 88 -8.81 12.85 -10.33
N HIS A 89 -8.17 11.83 -9.75
CA HIS A 89 -8.55 11.27 -8.44
C HIS A 89 -8.31 12.25 -7.27
N ASN A 90 -7.72 13.42 -7.57
CA ASN A 90 -7.74 14.60 -6.74
C ASN A 90 -9.15 15.21 -6.65
N GLN A 91 -9.89 14.83 -5.62
CA GLN A 91 -11.22 15.38 -5.36
C GLN A 91 -11.21 16.89 -5.06
N THR A 92 -10.05 17.51 -4.80
CA THR A 92 -9.90 18.96 -4.55
C THR A 92 -10.25 19.82 -5.77
N ALA A 93 -10.02 19.30 -6.98
CA ALA A 93 -10.26 19.99 -8.26
C ALA A 93 -11.65 19.68 -8.88
N LEU A 94 -12.58 19.06 -8.16
CA LEU A 94 -13.98 18.92 -8.63
C LEU A 94 -14.88 20.08 -8.16
N GLY A 95 -14.25 21.17 -7.69
CA GLY A 95 -14.93 22.20 -6.91
C GLY A 95 -15.41 21.67 -5.56
N TYR A 96 -14.86 20.53 -5.10
CA TYR A 96 -15.21 20.03 -3.80
C TYR A 96 -14.49 20.80 -2.72
N THR A 97 -15.31 21.43 -1.91
CA THR A 97 -14.88 22.32 -0.85
C THR A 97 -15.12 21.60 0.43
N LEU A 98 -14.70 22.19 1.53
CA LEU A 98 -15.12 21.67 2.82
C LEU A 98 -16.67 21.67 2.95
N GLU A 99 -17.39 22.50 2.18
CA GLU A 99 -18.86 22.52 2.11
C GLU A 99 -19.46 21.46 1.19
N THR A 100 -18.63 20.67 0.49
CA THR A 100 -19.15 19.63 -0.40
C THR A 100 -19.83 18.56 0.42
N ASP A 101 -21.00 18.18 -0.09
CA ASP A 101 -21.78 17.13 0.52
C ASP A 101 -20.92 15.87 0.64
N ALA A 102 -20.87 15.37 1.86
CA ALA A 102 -20.16 14.17 2.21
C ALA A 102 -20.51 13.01 1.26
N ALA A 103 -21.77 12.90 0.82
CA ALA A 103 -22.19 11.87 -0.12
C ALA A 103 -21.55 12.07 -1.49
N THR A 104 -21.31 13.30 -1.94
CA THR A 104 -20.58 13.54 -3.17
C THR A 104 -19.11 13.14 -3.07
N LEU A 105 -18.43 13.47 -1.96
CA LEU A 105 -17.01 13.13 -1.74
C LEU A 105 -16.76 11.64 -1.51
N PHE A 106 -17.67 10.95 -0.82
CA PHE A 106 -17.42 9.60 -0.30
C PHE A 106 -18.42 8.55 -0.80
N SER A 107 -19.30 8.88 -1.74
CA SER A 107 -20.20 7.89 -2.37
C SER A 107 -19.50 7.00 -3.40
N GLY A 108 -18.34 7.43 -3.89
CA GLY A 108 -17.51 6.65 -4.79
C GLY A 108 -17.10 5.35 -4.13
N ASN A 109 -17.61 4.26 -4.67
CA ASN A 109 -17.05 2.93 -4.47
C ASN A 109 -16.16 2.62 -5.69
N ASN A 110 -15.35 3.59 -6.15
CA ASN A 110 -14.26 3.35 -7.08
C ASN A 110 -13.30 2.42 -6.34
N SER A 111 -13.53 1.12 -6.54
CA SER A 111 -13.06 0.08 -5.65
C SER A 111 -12.68 -1.12 -6.48
N CYS A 112 -11.38 -1.36 -6.45
CA CYS A 112 -10.75 -2.50 -7.05
C CYS A 112 -10.96 -3.74 -6.18
N VAL A 113 -11.06 -4.92 -6.78
CA VAL A 113 -10.55 -6.10 -6.07
C VAL A 113 -9.05 -5.93 -6.18
N LEU A 114 -8.41 -5.30 -5.19
CA LEU A 114 -6.96 -5.25 -5.14
C LEU A 114 -6.49 -6.67 -5.41
N THR A 115 -5.47 -6.82 -6.23
CA THR A 115 -5.08 -8.10 -6.83
C THR A 115 -4.32 -8.99 -5.83
N PRO A 116 -4.84 -10.15 -5.37
CA PRO A 116 -4.03 -11.13 -4.62
C PRO A 116 -2.89 -11.80 -5.44
N GLU A 117 -1.92 -12.56 -4.89
CA GLU A 117 -1.62 -12.91 -3.48
C GLU A 117 -0.17 -13.44 -3.27
N VAL A 118 0.75 -13.01 -4.11
CA VAL A 118 2.21 -13.10 -3.96
C VAL A 118 2.70 -11.84 -4.65
N THR A 119 3.75 -11.20 -4.12
CA THR A 119 4.15 -9.77 -4.26
C THR A 119 3.94 -8.92 -3.00
N GLN A 120 4.19 -9.51 -1.84
CA GLN A 120 4.52 -8.77 -0.61
C GLN A 120 5.79 -7.90 -0.77
N GLY A 121 6.50 -8.04 -1.89
CA GLY A 121 7.77 -7.39 -2.13
C GLY A 121 8.85 -7.89 -1.16
N PRO A 122 10.09 -7.44 -1.33
CA PRO A 122 11.22 -7.91 -0.52
C PRO A 122 11.23 -7.35 0.92
N TYR A 123 10.18 -6.63 1.35
CA TYR A 123 10.21 -5.80 2.56
C TYR A 123 9.09 -6.06 3.56
N TYR A 124 8.34 -7.15 3.39
CA TYR A 124 7.36 -7.57 4.40
C TYR A 124 8.07 -8.09 5.66
N VAL A 125 7.66 -7.58 6.83
CA VAL A 125 8.20 -7.98 8.14
C VAL A 125 7.06 -8.54 8.97
N SER A 126 7.23 -9.75 9.52
CA SER A 126 6.21 -10.36 10.39
C SER A 126 6.46 -10.00 11.86
N GLY A 127 5.42 -10.05 12.70
CA GLY A 127 5.51 -9.72 14.12
C GLY A 127 5.23 -8.25 14.45
N GLU A 128 4.53 -7.56 13.54
CA GLU A 128 4.11 -6.17 13.70
C GLU A 128 2.99 -6.01 14.74
N SER A 129 2.80 -4.77 15.20
CA SER A 129 1.89 -4.44 16.30
C SER A 129 0.59 -3.78 15.80
N VAL A 130 -0.50 -4.02 16.52
CA VAL A 130 -1.76 -3.30 16.32
C VAL A 130 -1.64 -1.87 16.82
N ARG A 131 -1.57 -0.92 15.90
CA ARG A 131 -1.47 0.51 16.20
C ARG A 131 -2.01 1.37 15.06
N ARG A 132 -2.66 2.46 15.44
CA ARG A 132 -3.26 3.41 14.49
C ARG A 132 -2.24 4.40 13.95
N ASN A 133 -1.43 5.00 14.83
CA ASN A 133 -0.35 5.89 14.41
C ASN A 133 0.92 5.07 14.21
N ILE A 134 1.45 5.08 12.99
CA ILE A 134 2.64 4.33 12.59
C ILE A 134 3.84 5.24 12.28
N ILE A 135 3.70 6.56 12.48
CA ILE A 135 4.72 7.57 12.07
C ILE A 135 6.01 7.41 12.85
N GLU A 136 5.90 7.19 14.17
CA GLU A 136 7.00 7.30 15.12
C GLU A 136 7.72 8.66 14.97
N GLU A 137 9.00 8.66 14.59
CA GLU A 137 9.84 9.85 14.43
C GLU A 137 10.06 10.22 12.95
N GLN A 138 9.36 9.59 12.01
CA GLN A 138 9.54 9.87 10.57
C GLN A 138 8.96 11.24 10.21
N GLU A 139 9.74 12.03 9.47
CA GLU A 139 9.30 13.30 8.92
C GLU A 139 8.64 13.11 7.55
N GLY A 140 7.57 13.85 7.28
CA GLY A 140 6.87 13.79 6.01
C GLY A 140 5.53 14.52 6.03
N VAL A 141 4.80 14.41 4.94
CA VAL A 141 3.45 14.93 4.80
C VAL A 141 2.49 14.00 5.52
N ASP A 142 1.79 14.48 6.54
CA ASP A 142 0.80 13.67 7.27
C ASP A 142 -0.29 13.10 6.35
N ILE A 143 -0.61 11.81 6.52
CA ILE A 143 -1.73 11.15 5.84
C ILE A 143 -2.59 10.37 6.83
N VAL A 144 -3.90 10.57 6.76
CA VAL A 144 -4.91 9.74 7.45
C VAL A 144 -5.51 8.80 6.41
N LEU A 145 -5.48 7.50 6.69
CA LEU A 145 -5.89 6.44 5.77
C LEU A 145 -7.18 5.76 6.27
N ASP A 146 -8.15 5.56 5.37
CA ASP A 146 -9.40 4.82 5.60
C ASP A 146 -9.55 3.70 4.56
N TYR A 147 -9.21 2.48 4.96
CA TYR A 147 -9.37 1.29 4.12
C TYR A 147 -10.64 0.55 4.48
N GLN A 148 -11.44 0.18 3.49
CA GLN A 148 -12.64 -0.64 3.67
C GLN A 148 -12.52 -1.97 2.93
N VAL A 149 -12.65 -3.06 3.68
CA VAL A 149 -12.58 -4.44 3.17
C VAL A 149 -14.01 -4.93 2.91
N ILE A 150 -14.27 -5.35 1.67
CA ILE A 150 -15.55 -5.91 1.24
C ILE A 150 -15.33 -7.33 0.73
N ASP A 151 -16.21 -8.26 1.09
CA ASP A 151 -16.19 -9.60 0.51
C ASP A 151 -16.79 -9.56 -0.91
N VAL A 152 -16.03 -10.08 -1.88
CA VAL A 152 -16.37 -9.98 -3.31
C VAL A 152 -17.59 -10.80 -3.72
N ASP A 153 -17.96 -11.83 -2.97
CA ASP A 153 -19.05 -12.73 -3.32
C ASP A 153 -20.38 -12.28 -2.66
N THR A 154 -20.33 -11.91 -1.38
CA THR A 154 -21.48 -11.49 -0.57
C THR A 154 -21.79 -10.00 -0.70
N CYS A 155 -20.81 -9.19 -1.11
CA CYS A 155 -20.86 -7.73 -1.12
C CYS A 155 -21.13 -7.14 0.27
N GLU A 156 -20.64 -7.80 1.32
CA GLU A 156 -20.74 -7.34 2.70
C GLU A 156 -19.38 -6.81 3.17
N PRO A 157 -19.35 -5.74 3.99
CA PRO A 157 -18.13 -5.39 4.69
C PRO A 157 -17.63 -6.54 5.56
N VAL A 158 -16.31 -6.68 5.66
CA VAL A 158 -15.68 -7.79 6.39
C VAL A 158 -15.15 -7.29 7.73
N PRO A 159 -15.90 -7.48 8.84
CA PRO A 159 -15.44 -7.08 10.15
C PRO A 159 -14.42 -8.06 10.73
N ASN A 160 -13.65 -7.62 11.73
CA ASN A 160 -12.75 -8.45 12.53
C ASN A 160 -11.66 -9.20 11.72
N VAL A 161 -11.26 -8.66 10.56
CA VAL A 161 -10.02 -9.06 9.88
C VAL A 161 -8.94 -8.05 10.19
N TYR A 162 -7.68 -8.46 10.15
CA TYR A 162 -6.57 -7.54 10.38
C TYR A 162 -6.02 -7.04 9.07
N LEU A 163 -6.08 -5.73 8.85
CA LEU A 163 -5.37 -5.07 7.78
C LEU A 163 -3.98 -4.68 8.29
N GLU A 164 -2.94 -5.16 7.64
CA GLU A 164 -1.56 -4.76 7.84
C GLU A 164 -1.12 -3.87 6.67
N MET A 165 -0.37 -2.81 6.97
CA MET A 165 0.22 -1.94 5.95
C MET A 165 1.67 -1.60 6.27
N TRP A 166 2.46 -1.41 5.22
CA TRP A 166 3.82 -0.87 5.31
C TRP A 166 4.19 -0.05 4.07
N HIS A 167 5.08 0.93 4.25
CA HIS A 167 5.66 1.69 3.15
C HIS A 167 7.02 2.28 3.54
N CYS A 168 7.77 2.77 2.55
CA CYS A 168 9.02 3.45 2.80
C CYS A 168 8.81 4.86 3.37
N ASN A 169 9.83 5.40 4.03
CA ASN A 169 9.85 6.80 4.46
C ASN A 169 10.05 7.77 3.29
N SER A 170 10.12 9.07 3.58
CA SER A 170 10.27 10.13 2.56
C SER A 170 11.51 9.99 1.67
N THR A 171 12.53 9.26 2.11
CA THR A 171 13.77 9.02 1.38
C THR A 171 13.88 7.61 0.79
N GLY A 172 12.79 6.84 0.79
CA GLY A 172 12.72 5.53 0.14
C GLY A 172 13.38 4.39 0.91
N VAL A 173 13.46 4.49 2.24
CA VAL A 173 13.95 3.42 3.13
C VAL A 173 12.75 2.73 3.79
N TYR A 174 12.75 1.40 3.87
CA TYR A 174 11.80 0.64 4.69
C TYR A 174 12.41 0.29 6.05
N SER A 175 11.67 0.45 7.14
CA SER A 175 12.09 -0.01 8.47
C SER A 175 12.18 -1.54 8.53
N GLY A 176 12.90 -2.10 9.50
CA GLY A 176 12.90 -3.54 9.76
C GLY A 176 13.58 -4.39 8.67
N ILE A 177 14.33 -3.76 7.76
CA ILE A 177 15.05 -4.43 6.66
C ILE A 177 16.44 -3.82 6.53
N VAL A 178 17.47 -4.64 6.37
CA VAL A 178 18.81 -4.19 5.98
C VAL A 178 19.18 -4.89 4.68
N ALA A 179 18.98 -4.22 3.55
CA ALA A 179 19.24 -4.80 2.23
C ALA A 179 19.81 -3.73 1.30
N SER A 180 20.64 -4.15 0.35
CA SER A 180 21.26 -3.24 -0.64
C SER A 180 20.25 -2.43 -1.45
N GLY A 181 19.02 -2.93 -1.61
CA GLY A 181 17.92 -2.24 -2.29
C GLY A 181 17.09 -1.31 -1.41
N ASN A 182 17.29 -1.32 -0.08
CA ASN A 182 16.43 -0.64 0.89
C ASN A 182 16.75 0.85 1.10
N GLY A 183 17.39 1.51 0.12
CA GLY A 183 17.75 2.93 0.19
C GLY A 183 18.94 3.28 1.12
N ASP A 184 19.10 2.59 2.25
CA ASP A 184 20.26 2.71 3.15
C ASP A 184 20.60 1.35 3.78
N SER A 185 21.59 0.66 3.19
CA SER A 185 22.10 -0.61 3.74
C SER A 185 23.22 -0.43 4.76
N SER A 186 23.62 0.80 5.07
CA SER A 186 24.71 1.09 6.01
C SER A 186 24.24 1.18 7.46
N ASP A 187 22.95 1.44 7.68
CA ASP A 187 22.33 1.43 9.00
C ASP A 187 21.87 0.02 9.39
N GLU A 188 22.77 -0.74 10.02
CA GLU A 188 22.44 -2.07 10.57
C GLU A 188 21.37 -2.01 11.68
N THR A 189 21.18 -0.85 12.33
CA THR A 189 20.14 -0.71 13.38
C THR A 189 18.74 -0.64 12.79
N ASN A 190 18.62 -0.50 11.47
CA ASN A 190 17.33 -0.42 10.79
C ASN A 190 16.50 -1.70 10.94
N ILE A 191 17.15 -2.86 11.15
CA ILE A 191 16.49 -4.16 11.37
C ILE A 191 15.54 -4.15 12.59
N ASP A 192 15.80 -3.29 13.58
CA ASP A 192 15.00 -3.17 14.81
C ASP A 192 13.95 -2.06 14.75
N LYS A 193 13.89 -1.31 13.64
CA LYS A 193 12.96 -0.20 13.48
C LYS A 193 11.59 -0.70 13.05
N THR A 194 10.55 0.02 13.46
CA THR A 194 9.15 -0.36 13.19
C THR A 194 8.37 0.72 12.45
N TRP A 195 8.89 1.94 12.31
CA TRP A 195 8.13 3.06 11.74
C TRP A 195 7.52 2.72 10.38
N LEU A 196 6.36 3.33 10.10
CA LEU A 196 5.58 3.17 8.87
C LEU A 196 5.13 1.74 8.58
N ARG A 197 5.04 0.91 9.63
CA ARG A 197 4.43 -0.42 9.65
C ARG A 197 3.35 -0.51 10.72
N GLY A 198 2.24 -1.17 10.44
CA GLY A 198 1.27 -1.42 11.49
C GLY A 198 0.04 -2.18 11.05
N ILE A 199 -0.72 -2.59 12.06
CA ILE A 199 -1.89 -3.45 11.90
C ILE A 199 -3.11 -2.76 12.50
N GLN A 200 -4.26 -2.88 11.86
CA GLN A 200 -5.56 -2.47 12.40
C GLN A 200 -6.62 -3.53 12.12
N PRO A 201 -7.40 -3.95 13.14
CA PRO A 201 -8.60 -4.74 12.89
C PRO A 201 -9.64 -3.88 12.18
N THR A 202 -10.40 -4.50 11.27
CA THR A 202 -11.57 -3.88 10.67
C THR A 202 -12.73 -3.82 11.64
N ASP A 203 -13.45 -2.68 11.64
CA ASP A 203 -14.69 -2.52 12.40
C ASP A 203 -15.90 -3.20 11.74
N GLU A 204 -17.10 -3.00 12.29
CA GLU A 204 -18.37 -3.55 11.77
C GLU A 204 -18.71 -3.11 10.34
N ASP A 205 -18.12 -2.01 9.87
CA ASP A 205 -18.24 -1.52 8.49
C ASP A 205 -17.07 -1.98 7.62
N GLY A 206 -16.27 -2.94 8.08
CA GLY A 206 -15.11 -3.48 7.39
C GLY A 206 -13.95 -2.49 7.31
N VAL A 207 -13.89 -1.50 8.20
CA VAL A 207 -12.96 -0.37 8.06
C VAL A 207 -11.78 -0.46 9.01
N ALA A 208 -10.58 -0.27 8.47
CA ALA A 208 -9.33 -0.11 9.20
C ALA A 208 -8.74 1.28 8.91
N GLN A 209 -8.25 1.97 9.96
CA GLN A 209 -7.80 3.36 9.86
C GLN A 209 -6.40 3.57 10.43
N PHE A 210 -5.55 4.29 9.69
CA PHE A 210 -4.16 4.58 10.07
C PHE A 210 -3.85 6.08 10.04
N GLU A 211 -2.88 6.50 10.84
CA GLU A 211 -2.19 7.79 10.74
C GLU A 211 -0.73 7.50 10.36
N SER A 212 -0.27 8.02 9.22
CA SER A 212 1.09 7.83 8.68
C SER A 212 1.62 9.13 8.06
N ILE A 213 2.75 9.05 7.34
CA ILE A 213 3.17 10.06 6.36
C ILE A 213 2.95 9.54 4.94
N PHE A 214 2.85 10.44 3.95
CA PHE A 214 2.85 10.09 2.54
C PHE A 214 4.15 9.33 2.20
N PRO A 215 4.08 8.18 1.52
CA PRO A 215 5.26 7.39 1.20
C PRO A 215 6.23 8.15 0.28
N GLY A 216 7.53 7.97 0.47
CA GLY A 216 8.53 8.45 -0.49
C GLY A 216 8.60 7.54 -1.73
N HIS A 217 9.58 7.80 -2.59
CA HIS A 217 9.92 6.92 -3.70
C HIS A 217 11.21 6.14 -3.42
N TYR A 218 11.32 4.99 -4.06
CA TYR A 218 12.56 4.24 -4.19
C TYR A 218 12.69 3.76 -5.63
N THR A 219 13.91 3.45 -6.05
CA THR A 219 14.22 3.12 -7.44
C THR A 219 13.31 2.00 -7.98
N SER A 220 12.92 2.10 -9.25
CA SER A 220 12.15 1.14 -10.06
C SER A 220 10.67 0.99 -9.78
N ARG A 221 10.15 1.62 -8.73
CA ARG A 221 8.75 1.51 -8.34
C ARG A 221 8.08 2.88 -8.22
N ALA A 222 6.85 2.97 -8.69
CA ALA A 222 5.97 4.10 -8.41
C ALA A 222 5.72 4.20 -6.90
N THR A 223 5.38 5.39 -6.40
CA THR A 223 5.07 5.61 -4.98
C THR A 223 3.81 4.84 -4.56
N HIS A 224 3.92 3.99 -3.53
CA HIS A 224 2.83 3.10 -3.10
C HIS A 224 2.84 2.80 -1.59
N ILE A 225 1.75 2.20 -1.13
CA ILE A 225 1.60 1.56 0.18
C ILE A 225 1.29 0.09 -0.05
N HIS A 226 1.99 -0.80 0.65
CA HIS A 226 1.64 -2.22 0.67
C HIS A 226 0.51 -2.48 1.65
N LEU A 227 -0.37 -3.42 1.30
CA LEU A 227 -1.46 -3.90 2.13
C LEU A 227 -1.47 -5.43 2.21
N MET A 228 -1.84 -5.95 3.37
CA MET A 228 -2.10 -7.37 3.58
C MET A 228 -3.31 -7.54 4.49
N VAL A 229 -4.22 -8.44 4.14
CA VAL A 229 -5.35 -8.80 5.00
C VAL A 229 -5.13 -10.17 5.58
N HIS A 230 -5.10 -10.25 6.90
CA HIS A 230 -5.05 -11.50 7.63
C HIS A 230 -6.45 -11.87 8.11
N HIS A 231 -6.95 -12.98 7.58
CA HIS A 231 -8.16 -13.62 8.05
C HIS A 231 -7.80 -14.67 9.11
N ASN A 232 -8.60 -14.79 10.18
CA ASN A 232 -8.36 -15.73 11.28
C ASN A 232 -7.01 -15.59 12.01
N ALA A 233 -6.36 -14.43 11.96
CA ALA A 233 -5.12 -14.21 12.71
C ALA A 233 -5.36 -14.22 14.22
N THR A 234 -4.38 -14.75 14.96
CA THR A 234 -4.39 -14.73 16.42
C THR A 234 -3.67 -13.47 16.90
N LEU A 235 -4.39 -12.60 17.61
CA LEU A 235 -3.78 -11.47 18.34
C LEU A 235 -3.20 -11.98 19.65
N TYR A 236 -1.90 -11.79 19.84
CA TYR A 236 -1.22 -12.10 21.09
C TYR A 236 -1.44 -10.99 22.13
N SER A 237 -1.26 -11.34 23.41
CA SER A 237 -1.49 -10.42 24.54
C SER A 237 -0.58 -9.18 24.55
N ASN A 238 0.54 -9.24 23.82
CA ASN A 238 1.46 -8.13 23.59
C ASN A 238 1.02 -7.19 22.45
N GLY A 239 -0.11 -7.45 21.80
CA GLY A 239 -0.65 -6.63 20.73
C GLY A 239 -0.07 -6.91 19.33
N THR A 240 0.70 -7.99 19.16
CA THR A 240 1.20 -8.43 17.83
C THR A 240 0.31 -9.52 17.24
N LEU A 241 0.27 -9.64 15.91
CA LEU A 241 -0.29 -10.84 15.29
C LEU A 241 0.71 -12.00 15.38
N GLY A 242 0.18 -13.21 15.54
CA GLY A 242 0.99 -14.42 15.63
C GLY A 242 1.76 -14.76 14.35
N ASN A 243 2.71 -15.69 14.47
CA ASN A 243 3.65 -16.04 13.39
C ASN A 243 3.07 -17.02 12.36
N GLU A 244 1.81 -17.42 12.49
CA GLU A 244 1.09 -18.13 11.42
C GLU A 244 0.65 -17.09 10.39
N ILE A 245 1.56 -16.79 9.46
CA ILE A 245 1.37 -15.73 8.47
C ILE A 245 0.59 -16.27 7.29
N THR A 246 -0.73 -16.14 7.38
CA THR A 246 -1.60 -16.30 6.21
C THR A 246 -2.23 -14.98 5.83
N ALA A 247 -2.41 -14.79 4.53
CA ALA A 247 -3.10 -13.64 3.96
C ALA A 247 -4.28 -14.13 3.12
N SER A 248 -5.42 -13.47 3.27
CA SER A 248 -6.57 -13.55 2.35
C SER A 248 -6.53 -12.45 1.30
N HIS A 249 -5.51 -11.58 1.37
CA HIS A 249 -5.19 -10.58 0.37
C HIS A 249 -3.78 -10.03 0.58
N VAL A 250 -3.03 -9.81 -0.49
CA VAL A 250 -1.79 -9.00 -0.52
C VAL A 250 -1.91 -8.08 -1.72
N GLY A 251 -1.66 -6.78 -1.55
CA GLY A 251 -1.84 -5.80 -2.60
C GLY A 251 -1.02 -4.54 -2.37
N GLN A 252 -1.12 -3.61 -3.32
CA GLN A 252 -0.47 -2.31 -3.27
C GLN A 252 -1.48 -1.24 -3.66
N THR A 253 -1.37 -0.06 -3.05
CA THR A 253 -2.18 1.11 -3.41
C THR A 253 -1.28 2.24 -3.83
N PHE A 254 -1.64 2.90 -4.93
CA PHE A 254 -0.85 3.93 -5.60
C PHE A 254 -1.51 5.30 -5.47
N PHE A 255 -0.79 6.34 -5.89
CA PHE A 255 -1.23 7.73 -5.82
C PHE A 255 -1.07 8.42 -7.16
N ASP A 256 -1.92 9.39 -7.46
CA ASP A 256 -1.83 10.17 -8.69
C ASP A 256 -0.44 10.76 -8.88
N GLN A 257 0.06 10.72 -10.12
CA GLN A 257 1.36 11.27 -10.45
C GLN A 257 1.48 12.76 -10.09
N ASP A 258 0.40 13.52 -10.25
CA ASP A 258 0.36 14.94 -9.87
C ASP A 258 0.50 15.14 -8.36
N LEU A 259 -0.10 14.26 -7.55
CA LEU A 259 0.06 14.29 -6.09
C LEU A 259 1.48 13.93 -5.69
N ILE A 260 2.05 12.87 -6.29
CA ILE A 260 3.44 12.47 -6.07
C ILE A 260 4.36 13.66 -6.38
N SER A 261 4.22 14.26 -7.56
CA SER A 261 5.03 15.42 -7.97
C SER A 261 4.86 16.63 -7.04
N ALA A 262 3.65 16.85 -6.51
CA ALA A 262 3.40 17.94 -5.55
C ALA A 262 4.09 17.70 -4.20
N VAL A 263 4.12 16.46 -3.70
CA VAL A 263 4.80 16.10 -2.45
C VAL A 263 6.32 16.13 -2.60
N GLU A 264 6.84 15.57 -3.71
CA GLU A 264 8.27 15.53 -4.04
C GLU A 264 8.92 16.92 -4.14
N ALA A 265 8.15 17.98 -4.33
CA ALA A 265 8.65 19.35 -4.44
C ALA A 265 9.17 19.94 -3.10
N PHE A 266 8.85 19.34 -1.95
CA PHE A 266 9.16 19.91 -0.63
C PHE A 266 9.98 18.97 0.25
N ALA A 267 10.67 19.53 1.24
CA ALA A 267 11.37 18.74 2.23
C ALA A 267 10.38 17.95 3.11
N PRO A 268 10.73 16.72 3.56
CA PRO A 268 12.01 16.04 3.32
C PRO A 268 12.09 15.27 1.99
N TYR A 269 11.00 15.15 1.23
CA TYR A 269 10.96 14.35 -0.01
C TYR A 269 11.97 14.82 -1.06
N ASN A 270 12.13 16.14 -1.24
CA ASN A 270 13.11 16.72 -2.16
C ASN A 270 14.59 16.47 -1.79
N THR A 271 14.85 15.80 -0.66
CA THR A 271 16.20 15.36 -0.25
C THR A 271 16.50 13.92 -0.68
N ASN A 272 15.49 13.19 -1.16
CA ASN A 272 15.66 11.84 -1.67
C ASN A 272 16.49 11.86 -2.97
N THR A 273 17.60 11.14 -2.97
CA THR A 273 18.53 11.08 -4.11
C THR A 273 18.33 9.84 -4.98
N GLN A 274 17.35 8.99 -4.66
CA GLN A 274 17.01 7.83 -5.47
C GLN A 274 16.38 8.26 -6.81
N GLU A 275 16.36 7.35 -7.78
CA GLU A 275 15.73 7.63 -9.07
C GLU A 275 14.22 7.45 -8.96
N LEU A 276 13.46 8.54 -9.18
CA LEU A 276 12.00 8.49 -9.20
C LEU A 276 11.51 7.75 -10.44
N THR A 277 10.81 6.63 -10.24
CA THR A 277 10.03 5.96 -11.28
C THR A 277 8.62 6.53 -11.30
N THR A 278 8.17 6.99 -12.47
CA THR A 278 6.82 7.54 -12.62
C THR A 278 5.77 6.43 -12.66
N ASN A 279 4.51 6.75 -12.41
CA ASN A 279 3.41 5.79 -12.53
C ASN A 279 3.36 5.14 -13.94
N ALA A 280 3.69 5.90 -14.99
CA ALA A 280 3.67 5.41 -16.37
C ALA A 280 4.82 4.42 -16.66
N ASP A 281 5.87 4.44 -15.83
CA ASP A 281 7.06 3.60 -15.99
C ASP A 281 7.08 2.40 -15.01
N ASP A 282 6.15 2.34 -14.05
CA ASP A 282 6.06 1.23 -13.11
C ASP A 282 5.32 0.04 -13.74
N SER A 283 6.03 -1.09 -13.82
CA SER A 283 5.51 -2.32 -14.45
C SER A 283 4.45 -3.04 -13.61
N ILE A 284 4.43 -2.86 -12.29
CA ILE A 284 3.43 -3.45 -11.39
C ILE A 284 2.11 -2.73 -11.53
N LEU A 285 2.14 -1.40 -11.49
CA LEU A 285 0.98 -0.55 -11.73
C LEU A 285 0.45 -0.76 -13.16
N SER A 286 1.33 -0.86 -14.15
CA SER A 286 0.95 -1.18 -15.52
C SER A 286 0.23 -2.54 -15.64
N GLU A 287 0.71 -3.57 -14.92
CA GLU A 287 0.07 -4.89 -14.93
C GLU A 287 -1.27 -4.88 -14.18
N GLU A 288 -1.38 -4.16 -13.06
CA GLU A 288 -2.64 -4.01 -12.33
C GLU A 288 -3.70 -3.35 -13.21
N THR A 289 -3.36 -2.19 -13.77
CA THR A 289 -4.29 -1.37 -14.57
C THR A 289 -4.59 -1.95 -15.95
N ALA A 290 -3.84 -2.96 -16.40
CA ALA A 290 -4.16 -3.70 -17.62
C ALA A 290 -5.44 -4.56 -17.47
N THR A 291 -5.92 -4.79 -16.25
CA THR A 291 -7.16 -5.53 -16.00
C THR A 291 -8.36 -4.61 -15.96
N ASP A 292 -9.36 -4.88 -16.79
CA ASP A 292 -10.61 -4.12 -16.83
C ASP A 292 -11.28 -4.02 -15.45
N GLY A 293 -11.48 -2.79 -14.98
CA GLY A 293 -12.15 -2.47 -13.72
C GLY A 293 -11.25 -2.49 -12.48
N VAL A 294 -9.94 -2.77 -12.64
CA VAL A 294 -8.95 -2.58 -11.58
C VAL A 294 -8.54 -1.11 -11.54
N ASP A 295 -8.68 -0.50 -10.36
CA ASP A 295 -8.22 0.86 -10.07
C ASP A 295 -7.54 0.87 -8.69
N PRO A 296 -6.21 0.73 -8.64
CA PRO A 296 -5.46 0.65 -7.39
C PRO A 296 -5.05 2.04 -6.87
N MET A 297 -5.62 3.11 -7.43
CA MET A 297 -5.33 4.48 -7.03
C MET A 297 -6.12 4.85 -5.78
N MET A 298 -5.45 5.43 -4.79
CA MET A 298 -6.10 5.98 -3.60
C MET A 298 -6.93 7.20 -3.98
N GLU A 299 -8.18 7.23 -3.52
CA GLU A 299 -8.96 8.46 -3.50
C GLU A 299 -8.46 9.35 -2.36
N TYR A 300 -8.40 10.67 -2.55
CA TYR A 300 -7.90 11.56 -1.51
C TYR A 300 -8.50 12.98 -1.56
N THR A 301 -8.38 13.65 -0.42
CA THR A 301 -8.62 15.09 -0.28
C THR A 301 -7.55 15.72 0.60
N LEU A 302 -7.20 16.98 0.31
CA LEU A 302 -6.31 17.75 1.15
C LEU A 302 -7.02 18.14 2.45
N LEU A 303 -6.30 18.06 3.56
CA LEU A 303 -6.80 18.57 4.85
C LEU A 303 -6.83 20.09 4.84
N GLY A 304 -5.90 20.76 4.16
CA GLY A 304 -5.82 22.21 4.02
C GLY A 304 -5.71 22.71 2.58
N ASP A 305 -4.93 23.77 2.39
CA ASP A 305 -4.76 24.45 1.09
C ASP A 305 -3.65 23.81 0.24
N SER A 306 -2.74 23.08 0.90
CA SER A 306 -1.58 22.46 0.26
C SER A 306 -1.34 21.05 0.78
N VAL A 307 -0.51 20.29 0.07
CA VAL A 307 -0.12 18.92 0.50
C VAL A 307 0.56 18.93 1.87
N THR A 308 1.26 19.99 2.26
CA THR A 308 1.95 20.08 3.56
C THR A 308 0.98 20.24 4.74
N ASP A 309 -0.29 20.56 4.50
CA ASP A 309 -1.34 20.56 5.53
C ASP A 309 -1.85 19.13 5.84
N GLY A 310 -1.41 18.15 5.04
CA GLY A 310 -1.74 16.74 5.16
C GLY A 310 -2.91 16.30 4.28
N LEU A 311 -3.11 14.98 4.22
CA LEU A 311 -4.10 14.33 3.39
C LEU A 311 -5.04 13.44 4.21
N PHE A 312 -6.27 13.31 3.71
CA PHE A 312 -7.13 12.18 4.02
C PHE A 312 -7.30 11.36 2.76
N ALA A 313 -6.87 10.10 2.79
CA ALA A 313 -6.96 9.18 1.66
C ALA A 313 -7.76 7.93 2.05
N TRP A 314 -8.51 7.39 1.11
CA TRP A 314 -9.34 6.22 1.34
C TRP A 314 -9.38 5.29 0.15
N MET A 315 -9.66 4.03 0.42
CA MET A 315 -9.91 3.02 -0.60
C MET A 315 -10.86 1.97 -0.05
N ALA A 316 -11.84 1.59 -0.85
CA ALA A 316 -12.56 0.34 -0.63
C ALA A 316 -11.97 -0.72 -1.57
N PHE A 317 -11.76 -1.92 -1.07
CA PHE A 317 -11.29 -3.02 -1.90
C PHE A 317 -11.94 -4.35 -1.55
N GLY A 318 -11.98 -5.22 -2.56
CA GLY A 318 -12.56 -6.55 -2.44
C GLY A 318 -11.55 -7.60 -2.04
N ILE A 319 -11.95 -8.52 -1.14
CA ILE A 319 -11.20 -9.76 -0.86
C ILE A 319 -12.09 -10.99 -1.07
N ASN A 320 -11.46 -12.13 -1.31
CA ASN A 320 -12.12 -13.43 -1.20
C ASN A 320 -11.86 -14.00 0.21
N THR A 321 -12.85 -13.94 1.10
CA THR A 321 -12.70 -14.40 2.49
C THR A 321 -12.47 -15.91 2.64
N THR A 322 -12.67 -16.69 1.57
CA THR A 322 -12.39 -18.12 1.55
C THR A 322 -10.95 -18.46 1.16
N LEU A 323 -10.20 -17.46 0.70
CA LEU A 323 -8.82 -17.59 0.27
C LEU A 323 -7.88 -17.37 1.46
N SER A 324 -6.84 -18.18 1.56
CA SER A 324 -5.81 -18.08 2.60
C SER A 324 -4.53 -18.68 2.05
N GLN A 325 -3.51 -17.84 1.87
CA GLN A 325 -2.20 -18.24 1.37
C GLN A 325 -1.12 -17.95 2.40
N THR A 326 -0.13 -18.83 2.49
CA THR A 326 1.04 -18.59 3.34
C THR A 326 1.91 -17.51 2.71
N VAL A 327 2.33 -16.52 3.50
CA VAL A 327 3.25 -15.48 3.06
C VAL A 327 4.61 -15.67 3.71
N THR A 328 5.67 -15.53 2.92
CA THR A 328 7.05 -15.59 3.42
C THR A 328 7.55 -14.16 3.71
N PRO A 329 7.84 -13.81 4.97
CA PRO A 329 8.38 -12.49 5.30
C PRO A 329 9.86 -12.39 4.96
N ALA A 330 10.34 -11.18 4.69
CA ALA A 330 11.75 -10.88 4.54
C ALA A 330 12.50 -10.84 5.87
N ALA A 331 11.83 -10.42 6.94
CA ALA A 331 12.35 -10.49 8.31
C ALA A 331 11.24 -10.81 9.31
N PHE A 332 11.65 -11.32 10.48
CA PHE A 332 10.79 -11.54 11.63
C PHE A 332 11.15 -10.55 12.72
N ARG A 333 10.12 -9.97 13.34
CA ARG A 333 10.26 -9.15 14.52
C ARG A 333 9.91 -9.96 15.76
N TYR A 334 10.90 -10.18 16.61
CA TYR A 334 10.72 -10.80 17.92
C TYR A 334 10.84 -9.78 19.04
N GLU A 335 10.50 -10.18 20.26
CA GLU A 335 10.77 -9.36 21.45
C GLU A 335 12.26 -9.03 21.60
N SER A 336 13.14 -9.93 21.15
CA SER A 336 14.60 -9.75 21.18
C SER A 336 15.16 -8.86 20.07
N GLY A 337 14.34 -8.41 19.11
CA GLY A 337 14.77 -7.64 17.94
C GLY A 337 14.38 -8.27 16.61
N GLY A 338 14.75 -7.60 15.53
CA GLY A 338 14.54 -8.05 14.15
C GLY A 338 15.55 -9.11 13.73
N VAL A 339 15.09 -10.09 12.94
CA VAL A 339 15.90 -11.19 12.41
C VAL A 339 15.56 -11.40 10.94
N GLU A 340 16.55 -11.28 10.06
CA GLU A 340 16.38 -11.57 8.63
C GLU A 340 15.94 -13.02 8.41
N ASN A 341 15.03 -13.21 7.45
CA ASN A 341 14.60 -14.53 7.02
C ASN A 341 15.49 -15.01 5.87
N SER A 342 16.36 -15.97 6.15
CA SER A 342 17.24 -16.60 5.14
C SER A 342 16.48 -17.32 4.01
N ASN A 343 15.19 -17.60 4.20
CA ASN A 343 14.35 -18.31 3.22
C ASN A 343 13.52 -17.35 2.35
N SER A 344 13.67 -16.03 2.51
CA SER A 344 12.81 -15.03 1.86
C SER A 344 13.08 -14.80 0.36
N GLY A 345 14.03 -15.53 -0.25
CA GLY A 345 14.38 -15.38 -1.67
C GLY A 345 15.09 -14.06 -2.03
N GLY A 346 14.91 -13.01 -1.22
CA GLY A 346 15.54 -11.69 -1.34
C GLY A 346 16.96 -11.65 -0.78
N GLY A 347 17.95 -12.00 -1.60
CA GLY A 347 19.32 -11.45 -1.54
C GLY A 347 20.02 -11.32 -0.18
N GLY A 348 20.38 -12.43 0.45
CA GLY A 348 21.29 -12.49 1.60
C GLY A 348 22.53 -13.36 1.38
N ALA A 349 23.21 -13.23 0.23
CA ALA A 349 24.54 -13.83 0.07
C ALA A 349 25.63 -12.90 0.65
N GLY A 350 25.63 -12.81 1.98
CA GLY A 350 26.64 -12.09 2.77
C GLY A 350 27.10 -12.87 4.00
N GLY A 351 26.83 -14.18 4.07
CA GLY A 351 27.34 -15.03 5.13
C GLY A 351 28.84 -15.26 4.96
N SER A 352 29.65 -14.72 5.87
CA SER A 352 31.03 -15.22 6.07
C SER A 352 30.98 -16.74 6.28
N PRO A 353 31.89 -17.52 5.65
CA PRO A 353 31.83 -18.97 5.73
C PRO A 353 31.88 -19.43 7.20
N PRO A 354 31.04 -20.41 7.60
CA PRO A 354 31.07 -20.92 8.95
C PRO A 354 32.44 -21.56 9.21
N ASN A 355 33.14 -21.01 10.21
CA ASN A 355 34.38 -21.59 10.71
C ASN A 355 34.01 -22.83 11.54
N GLY A 356 33.78 -23.94 10.86
CA GLY A 356 33.36 -25.21 11.45
C GLY A 356 34.50 -25.93 12.13
N THR A 357 34.86 -25.50 13.35
CA THR A 357 35.42 -26.43 14.33
C THR A 357 34.31 -27.40 14.74
N ALA A 358 34.53 -28.69 14.48
CA ALA A 358 33.61 -29.76 14.88
C ALA A 358 33.38 -29.77 16.41
N PRO A 359 32.14 -29.97 16.89
CA PRO A 359 31.89 -30.24 18.31
C PRO A 359 32.36 -31.66 18.68
N PRO A 360 32.78 -31.88 19.94
CA PRO A 360 33.48 -33.10 20.35
C PRO A 360 32.59 -34.34 20.41
N SER A 361 33.12 -35.41 19.79
CA SER A 361 32.87 -36.87 19.85
C SER A 361 31.46 -37.39 20.06
#